data_AF-H3SA12-F1
#
_entry.id   AF-H3SA12-F1
#
_cell.length_a   1.000
_cell.length_b   1.000
_cell.length_c   1.000
_cell.angle_alpha   90.00
_cell.angle_beta   90.00
_cell.angle_gamma   90.00
#
_symmetry.space_group_name_H-M   'P 1'
#
loop_
_entity.id
_entity.type
_entity.pdbx_description
1 polymer ?
#
loop_
_entity_poly.entity_id
_entity_poly.type
_entity_poly.pdbx_seq_one_letter_code
_entity_poly.pdbx_strand_id
1 'polypeptide(L)' 'MNFRQLLRGYLGTVVEIITAHGVTAGTLQSVGSSTLTLKVPPILNGPSGQTAAIPLQSIEFVRIPADG' A
#
# COMPACT_ATOMS: atom_id res chain seq x y z
N MET A 1 -18.98 2.13 -7.72
CA MET A 1 -17.85 2.11 -6.78
C MET A 1 -16.58 1.97 -7.60
N ASN A 2 -15.65 2.92 -7.56
CA ASN A 2 -14.37 2.80 -8.29
C ASN A 2 -13.29 2.20 -7.38
N PHE A 3 -12.26 1.59 -7.97
CA PHE A 3 -11.16 0.95 -7.24
C PHE A 3 -10.54 1.86 -6.17
N ARG A 4 -10.39 3.16 -6.45
CA ARG A 4 -9.86 4.16 -5.49
C ARG A 4 -10.78 4.35 -4.29
N GLN A 5 -12.09 4.39 -4.49
CA GLN A 5 -13.06 4.48 -3.39
C GLN A 5 -13.04 3.24 -2.52
N LEU A 6 -12.86 2.05 -3.13
CA LEU A 6 -12.70 0.80 -2.38
C LEU A 6 -11.43 0.85 -1.52
N LEU A 7 -10.28 1.22 -2.10
CA LEU A 7 -9.03 1.33 -1.33
C LEU A 7 -9.10 2.34 -0.19
N ARG A 8 -9.86 3.43 -0.36
CA ARG A 8 -10.08 4.42 0.71
C ARG A 8 -10.83 3.86 1.92
N GLY A 9 -11.57 2.76 1.75
CA GLY A 9 -12.19 2.04 2.87
C GLY A 9 -11.18 1.32 3.78
N TYR A 10 -9.93 1.15 3.31
CA TYR A 10 -8.86 0.43 3.99
C TYR A 10 -7.72 1.36 4.45
N LEU A 11 -7.97 2.66 4.53
CA LEU A 11 -7.01 3.59 5.12
C LEU A 11 -6.74 3.20 6.59
N GLY A 12 -5.47 3.19 6.98
CA GLY A 12 -5.03 2.80 8.31
C GLY A 12 -4.85 1.30 8.52
N THR A 13 -5.23 0.44 7.56
CA THR A 13 -5.01 -1.00 7.65
C THR A 13 -3.73 -1.42 6.93
N VAL A 14 -3.18 -2.57 7.31
CA VAL A 14 -2.09 -3.21 6.57
C VAL A 14 -2.64 -3.76 5.26
N VAL A 15 -1.96 -3.45 4.16
CA VAL A 15 -2.25 -3.98 2.83
C VAL A 15 -0.97 -4.45 2.18
N GLU A 16 -1.10 -5.40 1.27
CA GLU A 16 -0.02 -5.88 0.42
C GLU A 16 -0.33 -5.53 -1.03
N ILE A 17 0.57 -4.78 -1.63
CA ILE A 17 0.46 -4.31 -3.01
C ILE A 17 1.39 -5.14 -3.88
N ILE A 18 0.81 -5.80 -4.87
CA ILE A 18 1.53 -6.65 -5.82
C ILE A 18 1.66 -5.87 -7.12
N THR A 19 2.90 -5.79 -7.60
CA THR A 19 3.28 -5.15 -8.86
C THR A 19 4.21 -6.10 -9.64
N ALA A 20 4.46 -5.79 -10.90
CA ALA A 20 5.45 -6.52 -11.71
C ALA A 20 6.86 -6.55 -11.09
N HIS A 21 7.19 -5.62 -10.17
CA HIS A 21 8.48 -5.54 -9.50
C HIS A 21 8.52 -6.28 -8.15
N GLY A 22 7.40 -6.88 -7.72
CA GLY A 22 7.30 -7.62 -6.47
C GLY A 22 6.18 -7.12 -5.56
N VAL A 23 6.26 -7.52 -4.29
CA VAL A 23 5.24 -7.27 -3.26
C VAL A 23 5.73 -6.25 -2.26
N THR A 24 4.92 -5.22 -1.99
CA THR A 24 5.17 -4.22 -0.94
C THR A 24 4.05 -4.29 0.10
N ALA A 25 4.41 -4.63 1.34
CA ALA A 25 3.50 -4.64 2.47
C ALA A 25 3.65 -3.35 3.29
N GLY A 26 2.54 -2.75 3.71
CA GLY A 26 2.58 -1.58 4.59
C GLY A 26 1.19 -1.08 4.97
N THR A 27 1.15 -0.13 5.89
CA THR A 27 -0.11 0.52 6.29
C THR A 27 -0.54 1.53 5.24
N LEU A 28 -1.74 1.39 4.68
CA LEU A 28 -2.26 2.33 3.69
C LEU A 28 -2.55 3.69 4.34
N GLN A 29 -1.80 4.72 3.96
CA GLN A 29 -1.95 6.05 4.53
C GLN A 29 -2.83 6.96 3.68
N SER A 30 -2.68 6.90 2.35
CA SER A 30 -3.44 7.76 1.46
C SER A 30 -3.65 7.11 0.09
N VAL A 31 -4.74 7.49 -0.56
CA VAL A 31 -5.07 7.11 -1.94
C VAL A 31 -5.33 8.40 -2.71
N GLY A 32 -4.34 8.80 -3.51
CA GLY A 32 -4.39 9.98 -4.35
C GLY A 32 -5.08 9.71 -5.69
N SER A 33 -4.89 10.65 -6.62
CA SER A 33 -5.45 10.55 -7.97
C SER A 33 -4.71 9.54 -8.85
N SER A 34 -3.38 9.45 -8.71
CA SER A 34 -2.47 8.62 -9.50
C SER A 34 -1.56 7.69 -8.69
N THR A 35 -1.42 7.93 -7.38
CA THR A 35 -0.56 7.16 -6.49
C THR A 35 -1.29 6.78 -5.21
N LEU A 36 -0.89 5.67 -4.60
CA LEU A 36 -1.20 5.35 -3.21
C LEU A 36 0.07 5.45 -2.37
N THR A 37 -0.10 5.68 -1.08
CA THR A 37 1.02 5.81 -0.14
C THR A 37 0.90 4.79 0.97
N LEU A 38 1.96 4.02 1.17
CA LEU A 38 2.09 3.06 2.27
C LEU A 38 3.12 3.54 3.27
N LYS A 39 2.85 3.36 4.57
CA LYS A 39 3.88 3.35 5.60
C LYS A 39 4.42 1.93 5.70
N VAL A 40 5.62 1.72 5.20
CA VAL A 40 6.30 0.42 5.23
C VAL A 40 6.94 0.25 6.61
N PRO A 41 6.78 -0.92 7.27
CA PRO A 41 7.45 -1.19 8.53
C PRO A 41 8.98 -1.09 8.34
N PRO A 42 9.72 -0.60 9.33
CA PRO A 42 11.17 -0.54 9.25
C PRO A 42 11.73 -1.95 9.12
N ILE A 43 12.64 -2.14 8.18
CA ILE A 43 13.50 -3.33 8.15
C ILE A 43 14.58 -3.17 9.22
N LEU A 44 14.98 -4.28 9.87
CA LEU A 44 16.10 -4.28 10.83
C LEU A 44 17.33 -3.66 10.14
N ASN A 45 17.92 -2.62 10.75
CA ASN A 45 19.01 -1.79 10.22
C ASN A 45 18.69 -0.91 8.99
N GLY A 46 17.41 -0.69 8.67
CA GLY A 46 16.98 0.26 7.64
C GLY A 46 16.56 1.63 8.20
N PRO A 47 16.44 2.65 7.35
CA PRO A 47 15.92 3.95 7.76
C PRO A 47 14.50 3.81 8.31
N SER A 48 14.23 4.48 9.44
CA SER A 48 12.94 4.45 10.12
C SER A 48 11.86 5.11 9.28
N GLY A 49 10.68 4.47 9.17
CA GLY A 49 9.48 5.10 8.61
C GLY A 49 9.51 5.34 7.10
N GLN A 50 9.94 4.35 6.31
CA GLN A 50 9.90 4.46 4.87
C GLN A 50 8.45 4.58 4.37
N THR A 51 8.20 5.67 3.66
CA THR A 51 6.94 5.89 2.96
C THR A 51 7.12 5.41 1.51
N ALA A 52 6.35 4.43 1.09
CA ALA A 52 6.37 3.94 -0.28
C ALA A 52 5.22 4.57 -1.07
N ALA A 53 5.55 5.28 -2.14
CA ALA A 53 4.58 5.79 -3.10
C ALA A 53 4.47 4.80 -4.27
N ILE A 54 3.30 4.22 -4.46
CA ILE A 54 3.05 3.23 -5.52
C ILE A 54 2.10 3.83 -6.57
N PRO A 55 2.49 3.91 -7.86
CA PRO A 55 1.59 4.32 -8.93
C PRO A 55 0.39 3.37 -9.04
N LEU A 56 -0.83 3.91 -9.10
CA LEU A 56 -2.03 3.09 -9.21
C LEU A 56 -2.04 2.21 -10.47
N GLN A 57 -1.45 2.70 -11.55
CA GLN A 57 -1.33 2.01 -12.83
C GLN A 57 -0.36 0.81 -12.81
N SER A 58 0.54 0.71 -11.83
CA SER A 58 1.48 -0.42 -11.71
C SER A 58 0.96 -1.53 -10.80
N ILE A 59 -0.23 -1.35 -10.21
CA ILE A 59 -0.83 -2.31 -9.28
C ILE A 59 -1.54 -3.38 -10.08
N GLU A 60 -1.12 -4.62 -9.86
CA GLU A 60 -1.77 -5.79 -10.44
C GLU A 60 -2.82 -6.33 -9.48
N PHE A 61 -2.48 -6.42 -8.19
CA PHE A 61 -3.38 -6.90 -7.14
C PHE A 61 -3.15 -6.18 -5.81
N VAL A 62 -4.22 -6.08 -5.02
CA VAL A 62 -4.17 -5.63 -3.63
C VAL A 62 -4.73 -6.75 -2.75
N ARG A 63 -3.92 -7.20 -1.79
CA ARG A 63 -4.32 -8.19 -0.79
C ARG A 63 -4.46 -7.51 0.56
N ILE A 64 -5.51 -7.89 1.28
CA ILE A 64 -5.77 -7.43 2.64
C ILE A 64 -5.67 -8.65 3.55
N PRO A 65 -4.57 -8.79 4.31
CA PRO A 65 -4.41 -9.92 5.22
C PRO A 65 -5.52 -9.90 6.28
N ALA A 66 -6.04 -11.08 6.63
CA ALA A 66 -7.11 -11.22 7.60
C ALA A 66 -6.68 -10.97 9.06
N ASP A 67 -5.36 -10.95 9.31
CA ASP A 67 -4.75 -10.86 10.64
C ASP A 67 -4.45 -9.40 11.05
N GLY A 68 -5.44 -8.52 10.91
CA GLY A 68 -5.38 -7.10 11.31
C GLY A 68 -5.55 -6.88 12.81
#